data_AF-A0A7V6ZI90-F1
#
_entry.id   AF-A0A7V6ZI90-F1
#
_cell.length_a   1.000
_cell.length_b   1.000
_cell.length_c   1.000
_cell.angle_alpha   90.00
_cell.angle_beta   90.00
_cell.angle_gamma   90.00
#
_symmetry.space_group_name_H-M   'P 1'
#
loop_
_entity.id
_entity.type
_entity.pdbx_description
1 polymer ?
#
loop_
_entity_poly.entity_id
_entity_poly.type
_entity_poly.pdbx_seq_one_letter_code
_entity_poly.pdbx_strand_id
1 'polypeptide(L)'
;MARAVDRFTLRPVGRPARLAALFLVLASTPAAADPARPRVMSLNVCTDQLVLALADPAQILSLSALADDPDLSFHSRAAAAYRKNRGLAEEVFLAQPDIVVTGTYSLHNTTQLLRHVGMRVETFDYAQTLESVPGAVRRMGVVLRQEARAERIAAAFETELAALSLP
;
A
#
# COMPACT_ATOMS: atom_id res chain seq x y z
N MET A 1 73.35 60.42 -3.82
CA MET A 1 72.34 60.58 -4.90
C MET A 1 71.00 60.15 -4.30
N ALA A 2 70.24 60.99 -3.59
CA ALA A 2 69.50 62.19 -3.99
C ALA A 2 68.32 61.93 -4.95
N ARG A 3 67.12 62.37 -4.51
CA ARG A 3 65.80 62.55 -5.16
C ARG A 3 64.82 61.35 -5.08
N ALA A 4 63.70 61.40 -4.36
CA ALA A 4 62.58 62.37 -4.28
C ALA A 4 61.67 62.33 -5.53
N VAL A 5 60.48 61.71 -5.43
CA VAL A 5 59.13 62.29 -5.20
C VAL A 5 58.37 62.49 -6.53
N ASP A 6 57.22 61.84 -6.66
CA ASP A 6 55.94 62.40 -7.15
C ASP A 6 54.82 61.44 -6.73
N ARG A 7 54.04 61.71 -5.68
CA ARG A 7 52.87 62.59 -5.55
C ARG A 7 51.69 62.27 -6.49
N PHE A 8 50.71 61.60 -5.86
CA PHE A 8 49.30 62.00 -5.77
C PHE A 8 48.44 61.94 -7.04
N THR A 9 47.42 61.08 -7.02
CA THR A 9 46.02 61.53 -7.07
C THR A 9 45.07 60.40 -6.67
N LEU A 10 44.31 60.67 -5.61
CA LEU A 10 43.15 59.93 -5.13
C LEU A 10 41.97 60.09 -6.09
N ARG A 11 41.08 59.08 -6.17
CA ARG A 11 39.63 59.24 -6.33
C ARG A 11 38.87 57.91 -6.07
N PRO A 12 37.55 57.93 -5.76
CA PRO A 12 37.05 57.42 -4.49
C PRO A 12 36.00 56.30 -4.62
N VAL A 13 35.78 55.64 -3.46
CA VAL A 13 34.52 55.15 -2.87
C VAL A 13 33.36 54.74 -3.80
N GLY A 14 33.00 53.46 -3.69
CA GLY A 14 31.66 52.95 -3.97
C GLY A 14 31.40 51.61 -3.27
N ARG A 15 30.94 51.63 -2.02
CA ARG A 15 30.09 50.57 -1.44
C ARG A 15 28.65 51.04 -1.63
N PRO A 16 27.69 50.20 -2.06
CA PRO A 16 27.07 49.17 -1.20
C PRO A 16 26.71 47.91 -2.05
N ALA A 17 26.20 46.78 -1.59
CA ALA A 17 25.14 46.56 -0.63
C ALA A 17 25.12 45.08 -0.20
N ARG A 18 24.63 44.87 1.01
CA ARG A 18 24.32 43.60 1.64
C ARG A 18 23.30 42.84 0.79
N LEU A 19 23.66 41.69 0.23
CA LEU A 19 22.69 40.74 -0.30
C LEU A 19 22.31 39.77 0.82
N ALA A 20 21.06 39.95 1.25
CA ALA A 20 20.40 39.25 2.32
C ALA A 20 20.22 37.75 2.00
N ALA A 21 20.28 36.96 3.06
CA ALA A 21 19.98 35.55 3.09
C ALA A 21 18.53 35.25 2.69
N LEU A 22 18.32 34.16 1.95
CA LEU A 22 17.08 33.40 1.98
C LEU A 22 17.39 31.91 1.79
N PHE A 23 17.87 31.27 2.86
CA PHE A 23 17.85 29.81 2.95
C PHE A 23 16.40 29.40 3.18
N LEU A 24 15.70 29.01 2.11
CA LEU A 24 14.40 28.35 2.21
C LEU A 24 14.62 26.95 2.81
N VAL A 25 14.57 26.86 4.14
CA VAL A 25 14.47 25.57 4.83
C VAL A 25 13.08 25.04 4.52
N LEU A 26 13.00 24.14 3.53
CA LEU A 26 11.83 23.34 3.28
C LEU A 26 11.62 22.48 4.53
N ALA A 27 10.70 22.88 5.39
CA ALA A 27 10.26 22.09 6.51
C ALA A 27 9.58 20.84 5.96
N SER A 28 10.34 19.74 5.87
CA SER A 28 9.80 18.40 5.72
C SER A 28 8.95 18.13 6.95
N THR A 29 7.66 18.43 6.88
CA THR A 29 6.70 17.94 7.85
C THR A 29 6.82 16.41 7.84
N PRO A 30 7.12 15.75 8.96
CA PRO A 30 7.00 14.31 9.01
C PRO A 30 5.53 14.02 8.67
N ALA A 31 5.30 13.28 7.59
CA ALA A 31 3.98 12.77 7.29
C ALA A 31 3.49 12.10 8.58
N ALA A 32 2.43 12.66 9.17
CA ALA A 32 1.80 12.07 10.34
C ALA A 32 1.60 10.60 10.01
N ALA A 33 2.15 9.71 10.85
CA ALA A 33 2.03 8.28 10.66
C ALA A 33 0.57 7.98 10.37
N ASP A 34 0.29 7.54 9.14
CA ASP A 34 -1.04 7.10 8.72
C ASP A 34 -1.50 6.13 9.82
N PRO A 35 -2.61 6.39 10.53
CA PRO A 35 -3.07 5.54 11.62
C PRO A 35 -2.91 4.08 11.22
N ALA A 36 -2.15 3.32 12.01
CA ALA A 36 -1.53 2.07 11.59
C ALA A 36 -2.49 1.23 10.72
N ARG A 37 -2.08 1.01 9.45
CA ARG A 37 -2.85 0.21 8.51
C ARG A 37 -2.99 -1.21 9.07
N PRO A 38 -4.16 -1.85 8.95
CA PRO A 38 -4.40 -3.13 9.60
C PRO A 38 -3.47 -4.21 9.05
N ARG A 39 -2.93 -5.03 9.95
CA ARG A 39 -2.18 -6.23 9.65
C ARG A 39 -3.16 -7.33 9.26
N VAL A 40 -3.04 -7.81 8.03
CA VAL A 40 -3.97 -8.75 7.40
C VAL A 40 -3.36 -10.16 7.32
N MET A 41 -4.17 -11.16 7.65
CA MET A 41 -3.97 -12.54 7.20
C MET A 41 -5.04 -12.90 6.16
N SER A 42 -4.61 -13.35 4.98
CA SER A 42 -5.52 -13.86 3.95
C SER A 42 -5.50 -15.38 3.96
N LEU A 43 -6.68 -16.01 3.95
CA LEU A 43 -6.85 -17.47 4.04
C LEU A 43 -7.36 -18.10 2.74
N ASN A 44 -7.42 -17.34 1.64
CA ASN A 44 -7.95 -17.79 0.36
C ASN A 44 -7.19 -17.15 -0.82
N VAL A 45 -6.98 -17.91 -1.90
CA VAL A 45 -6.20 -17.46 -3.07
C VAL A 45 -6.80 -16.24 -3.81
N CYS A 46 -8.12 -16.08 -3.82
CA CYS A 46 -8.76 -14.90 -4.41
C CYS A 46 -8.53 -13.66 -3.56
N THR A 47 -8.62 -13.80 -2.23
CA THR A 47 -8.30 -12.69 -1.32
C THR A 47 -6.80 -12.40 -1.25
N ASP A 48 -5.94 -13.40 -1.47
CA ASP A 48 -4.49 -13.21 -1.57
C ASP A 48 -4.15 -12.28 -2.73
N GLN A 49 -4.82 -12.43 -3.87
CA GLN A 49 -4.62 -11.57 -5.03
C GLN A 49 -5.00 -10.12 -4.75
N LEU A 50 -6.16 -9.91 -4.10
CA LEU A 50 -6.58 -8.57 -3.71
C LEU A 50 -5.64 -7.96 -2.66
N VAL A 51 -5.18 -8.75 -1.69
CA VAL A 51 -4.21 -8.30 -0.67
C VAL A 51 -2.88 -7.93 -1.32
N LEU A 52 -2.34 -8.77 -2.20
CA LEU A 52 -1.08 -8.49 -2.90
C LEU A 52 -1.15 -7.26 -3.80
N ALA A 53 -2.30 -7.01 -4.42
CA ALA A 53 -2.50 -5.82 -5.26
C ALA A 53 -2.63 -4.52 -4.45
N LEU A 54 -3.17 -4.58 -3.23
CA LEU A 54 -3.62 -3.39 -2.50
C LEU A 54 -2.80 -3.07 -1.26
N ALA A 55 -2.41 -4.07 -0.48
CA ALA A 55 -1.72 -3.87 0.79
C ALA A 55 -0.29 -3.33 0.59
N ASP A 56 0.24 -2.64 1.60
CA ASP A 56 1.68 -2.49 1.70
C ASP A 56 2.31 -3.79 2.23
N PRO A 57 3.58 -4.08 1.90
CA PRO A 57 4.26 -5.28 2.39
C PRO A 57 4.18 -5.45 3.92
N ALA A 58 4.26 -4.35 4.67
CA ALA A 58 4.19 -4.35 6.14
C ALA A 58 2.81 -4.72 6.71
N GLN A 59 1.74 -4.60 5.92
CA GLN A 59 0.40 -5.04 6.32
C GLN A 59 0.23 -6.56 6.24
N ILE A 60 0.99 -7.25 5.38
CA ILE A 60 0.74 -8.66 5.07
C ILE A 60 1.43 -9.55 6.10
N LEU A 61 0.66 -10.20 6.97
CA LEU A 61 1.20 -11.15 7.94
C LEU A 61 1.46 -12.54 7.37
N SER A 62 0.52 -13.00 6.55
CA SER A 62 0.61 -14.23 5.79
C SER A 62 -0.46 -14.27 4.70
N LEU A 63 -0.22 -15.13 3.71
CA LEU A 63 -1.14 -15.46 2.63
C LEU A 63 -1.52 -16.94 2.71
N SER A 64 -2.54 -17.36 1.97
CA SER A 64 -2.96 -18.77 2.00
C SER A 64 -1.87 -19.71 1.46
N ALA A 65 -1.96 -20.99 1.80
CA ALA A 65 -1.03 -22.02 1.33
C ALA A 65 -0.92 -22.14 -0.19
N LEU A 66 -1.92 -21.65 -0.94
CA LEU A 66 -1.95 -21.70 -2.40
C LEU A 66 -1.42 -20.42 -3.06
N ALA A 67 -1.01 -19.43 -2.26
CA ALA A 67 -0.73 -18.09 -2.78
C ALA A 67 0.50 -18.04 -3.69
N ASP A 68 1.50 -18.90 -3.51
CA ASP A 68 2.71 -19.02 -4.34
C ASP A 68 2.71 -20.19 -5.33
N ASP A 69 1.58 -20.89 -5.45
CA ASP A 69 1.42 -21.93 -6.46
C ASP A 69 1.24 -21.28 -7.86
N PRO A 70 2.14 -21.51 -8.83
CA PRO A 70 2.07 -20.89 -10.15
C PRO A 70 0.88 -21.36 -10.99
N ASP A 71 0.28 -22.53 -10.67
CA ASP A 71 -0.86 -23.07 -11.41
C ASP A 71 -2.19 -22.51 -10.87
N LEU A 72 -2.20 -22.00 -9.64
CA LEU A 72 -3.42 -21.55 -8.94
C LEU A 72 -3.42 -20.04 -8.63
N SER A 73 -2.27 -19.37 -8.64
CA SER A 73 -2.13 -17.98 -8.22
C SER A 73 -1.45 -17.12 -9.28
N PHE A 74 -2.20 -16.13 -9.78
CA PHE A 74 -1.69 -15.12 -10.70
C PHE A 74 -0.49 -14.34 -10.15
N HIS A 75 -0.46 -14.11 -8.83
CA HIS A 75 0.61 -13.39 -8.16
C HIS A 75 1.62 -14.30 -7.44
N SER A 76 1.75 -15.57 -7.88
CA SER A 76 2.58 -16.60 -7.23
C SER A 76 4.00 -16.14 -6.89
N ARG A 77 4.68 -15.49 -7.84
CA ARG A 77 6.05 -14.97 -7.64
C ARG A 77 6.12 -13.88 -6.56
N ALA A 78 5.16 -12.96 -6.54
CA ALA A 78 5.12 -11.90 -5.52
C ALA A 78 4.76 -12.49 -4.15
N ALA A 79 3.88 -13.49 -4.13
CA ALA A 79 3.43 -14.15 -2.92
C ALA A 79 4.55 -14.93 -2.21
N ALA A 80 5.55 -15.44 -2.94
CA ALA A 80 6.67 -16.22 -2.39
C ALA A 80 7.48 -15.47 -1.31
N ALA A 81 7.42 -14.13 -1.29
CA ALA A 81 8.08 -13.31 -0.28
C ALA A 81 7.37 -13.32 1.10
N TYR A 82 6.14 -13.86 1.18
CA TYR A 82 5.32 -13.81 2.38
C TYR A 82 5.12 -15.20 2.99
N ARG A 83 5.00 -15.25 4.32
CA ARG A 83 4.67 -16.49 5.04
C ARG A 83 3.34 -17.05 4.56
N LYS A 84 3.23 -18.39 4.56
CA LYS A 84 2.00 -19.10 4.23
C LYS A 84 1.31 -19.59 5.47
N ASN A 85 -0.01 -19.50 5.49
CA ASN A 85 -0.85 -20.10 6.51
C ASN A 85 -1.66 -21.27 5.94
N ARG A 86 -2.13 -22.15 6.83
CA ARG A 86 -2.98 -23.30 6.48
C ARG A 86 -4.47 -23.03 6.70
N GLY A 87 -4.84 -21.81 7.06
CA GLY A 87 -6.23 -21.45 7.35
C GLY A 87 -6.79 -22.07 8.64
N LEU A 88 -5.92 -22.43 9.59
CA LEU A 88 -6.33 -22.97 10.89
C LEU A 88 -6.69 -21.84 11.87
N ALA A 89 -7.71 -22.05 12.71
CA ALA A 89 -8.18 -21.01 13.60
C ALA A 89 -7.17 -20.71 14.71
N GLU A 90 -6.47 -21.73 15.20
CA GLU A 90 -5.43 -21.66 16.21
C GLU A 90 -4.21 -20.89 15.70
N GLU A 91 -3.84 -21.12 14.44
CA GLU A 91 -2.76 -20.40 13.76
C GLU A 91 -3.07 -18.90 13.70
N VAL A 92 -4.29 -18.55 13.28
CA VAL A 92 -4.76 -17.16 13.23
C VAL A 92 -4.85 -16.56 14.63
N PHE A 93 -5.37 -17.30 15.61
CA PHE A 93 -5.49 -16.85 17.01
C PHE A 93 -4.13 -16.52 17.61
N LEU A 94 -3.10 -17.32 17.37
CA LEU A 94 -1.75 -17.04 17.85
C LEU A 94 -1.08 -15.88 17.14
N ALA A 95 -1.37 -15.68 15.84
CA ALA A 95 -0.77 -14.62 15.03
C ALA A 95 -1.34 -13.21 15.35
N GLN A 96 -2.54 -13.14 15.94
CA GLN A 96 -3.21 -11.89 16.34
C GLN A 96 -3.22 -10.83 15.21
N PRO A 97 -3.78 -11.14 14.03
CA PRO A 97 -3.97 -10.13 12.99
C PRO A 97 -5.04 -9.11 13.39
N ASP A 98 -4.96 -7.90 12.85
CA ASP A 98 -6.02 -6.90 13.00
C ASP A 98 -7.26 -7.29 12.18
N ILE A 99 -7.04 -8.00 11.07
CA ILE A 99 -8.11 -8.48 10.20
C ILE A 99 -7.74 -9.78 9.49
N VAL A 100 -8.73 -10.65 9.36
CA VAL A 100 -8.67 -11.85 8.53
C VAL A 100 -9.56 -11.64 7.31
N VAL A 101 -9.06 -11.96 6.12
CA VAL A 101 -9.84 -11.97 4.88
C VAL A 101 -9.89 -13.38 4.31
N THR A 102 -11.06 -13.79 3.81
CA THR A 102 -11.25 -15.12 3.20
C THR A 102 -12.39 -15.10 2.19
N GLY A 103 -12.58 -16.19 1.45
CA GLY A 103 -13.71 -16.39 0.54
C GLY A 103 -14.94 -16.95 1.25
N THR A 104 -16.15 -16.56 0.81
CA THR A 104 -17.43 -17.02 1.40
C THR A 104 -17.60 -18.54 1.43
N TYR A 105 -17.03 -19.24 0.45
CA TYR A 105 -17.13 -20.70 0.30
C TYR A 105 -15.88 -21.45 0.79
N SER A 106 -14.98 -20.78 1.51
CA SER A 106 -13.74 -21.38 2.04
C SER A 106 -13.76 -21.38 3.57
N LEU A 107 -13.23 -22.46 4.16
CA LEU A 107 -12.91 -22.52 5.59
C LEU A 107 -14.07 -22.08 6.51
N HIS A 108 -15.28 -22.59 6.22
CA HIS A 108 -16.49 -22.18 6.94
C HIS A 108 -16.38 -22.37 8.45
N ASN A 109 -15.85 -23.52 8.89
CA ASN A 109 -15.64 -23.83 10.31
C ASN A 109 -14.61 -22.89 10.95
N THR A 110 -13.47 -22.65 10.29
CA THR A 110 -12.46 -21.68 10.76
C THR A 110 -13.09 -20.29 10.91
N THR A 111 -13.81 -19.84 9.90
CA THR A 111 -14.44 -18.51 9.89
C THR A 111 -15.43 -18.33 11.05
N GLN A 112 -16.26 -19.34 11.31
CA GLN A 112 -17.19 -19.30 12.45
C GLN A 112 -16.45 -19.25 13.79
N LEU A 113 -15.44 -20.11 13.97
CA LEU A 113 -14.67 -20.16 15.22
C LEU A 113 -13.95 -18.83 15.49
N LEU A 114 -13.30 -18.25 14.48
CA LEU A 114 -12.61 -16.96 14.59
C LEU A 114 -13.56 -15.83 14.98
N ARG A 115 -14.75 -15.78 14.37
CA ARG A 115 -15.79 -14.80 14.75
C ARG A 115 -16.29 -15.03 16.18
N HIS A 116 -16.46 -16.29 16.59
CA HIS A 116 -16.92 -16.63 17.94
C HIS A 116 -15.95 -16.14 19.02
N VAL A 117 -14.63 -16.20 18.77
CA VAL A 117 -13.61 -15.69 19.69
C VAL A 117 -13.32 -14.19 19.52
N GLY A 118 -14.17 -13.47 18.80
CA GLY A 118 -14.15 -12.00 18.70
C GLY A 118 -13.19 -11.43 17.66
N MET A 119 -12.64 -12.24 16.76
CA MET A 119 -11.79 -11.73 15.67
C MET A 119 -12.60 -11.14 14.52
N ARG A 120 -12.04 -10.10 13.90
CA ARG A 120 -12.61 -9.49 12.71
C ARG A 120 -12.29 -10.34 11.47
N VAL A 121 -13.33 -10.92 10.87
CA VAL A 121 -13.23 -11.74 9.66
C VAL A 121 -14.13 -11.21 8.55
N GLU A 122 -13.52 -10.71 7.48
CA GLU A 122 -14.22 -10.25 6.27
C GLU A 122 -14.25 -11.36 5.22
N THR A 123 -15.45 -11.72 4.78
CA THR A 123 -15.67 -12.69 3.70
C THR A 123 -15.90 -11.96 2.38
N PHE A 124 -15.31 -12.47 1.31
CA PHE A 124 -15.49 -12.00 -0.06
C PHE A 124 -16.17 -13.10 -0.90
N ASP A 125 -17.23 -12.74 -1.62
CA ASP A 125 -17.81 -13.62 -2.62
C ASP A 125 -16.91 -13.73 -3.84
N TYR A 126 -17.10 -14.79 -4.63
CA TYR A 126 -16.45 -14.90 -5.93
C TYR A 126 -17.12 -13.94 -6.91
N ALA A 127 -16.33 -13.33 -7.80
CA ALA A 127 -16.86 -12.52 -8.88
C ALA A 127 -17.62 -13.42 -9.87
N GLN A 128 -18.91 -13.17 -10.05
CA GLN A 128 -19.74 -13.90 -11.03
C GLN A 128 -19.66 -13.28 -12.42
N THR A 129 -19.32 -11.99 -12.50
CA THR A 129 -19.20 -11.23 -13.74
C THR A 129 -18.02 -10.27 -13.66
N LEU A 130 -17.49 -9.84 -14.81
CA LEU A 130 -16.35 -8.93 -14.85
C LEU A 130 -16.70 -7.56 -14.24
N GLU A 131 -17.93 -7.10 -14.43
CA GLU A 131 -18.46 -5.84 -13.89
C GLU A 131 -18.46 -5.82 -12.35
N SER A 132 -18.44 -6.99 -11.70
CA SER A 132 -18.40 -7.08 -10.23
C SER A 132 -16.99 -6.90 -9.63
N VAL A 133 -15.94 -7.09 -10.44
CA VAL A 133 -14.53 -7.05 -9.98
C VAL A 133 -14.14 -5.69 -9.38
N PRO A 134 -14.45 -4.53 -9.99
CA PRO A 134 -14.13 -3.21 -9.42
C PRO A 134 -14.72 -3.02 -8.02
N GLY A 135 -15.94 -3.55 -7.77
CA GLY A 135 -16.57 -3.49 -6.45
C GLY A 135 -15.79 -4.26 -5.39
N ALA A 136 -15.30 -5.46 -5.71
CA ALA A 136 -14.48 -6.26 -4.80
C ALA A 136 -13.13 -5.58 -4.49
N VAL A 137 -12.49 -4.97 -5.50
CA VAL A 137 -11.26 -4.20 -5.35
C VAL A 137 -11.48 -3.02 -4.40
N ARG A 138 -12.52 -2.21 -4.63
CA ARG A 138 -12.86 -1.06 -3.76
C ARG A 138 -13.16 -1.51 -2.33
N ARG A 139 -13.92 -2.60 -2.14
CA ARG A 139 -14.22 -3.17 -0.82
C ARG A 139 -12.94 -3.60 -0.09
N MET A 140 -12.02 -4.28 -0.76
CA MET A 140 -10.74 -4.63 -0.16
C MET A 140 -9.90 -3.39 0.16
N GLY A 141 -9.98 -2.34 -0.67
CA GLY A 141 -9.38 -1.03 -0.39
C GLY A 141 -9.82 -0.48 0.96
N VAL A 142 -11.12 -0.47 1.26
CA VAL A 142 -11.65 -0.03 2.57
C VAL A 142 -11.16 -0.93 3.71
N VAL A 143 -11.17 -2.26 3.50
CA VAL A 143 -10.69 -3.23 4.48
C VAL A 143 -9.22 -3.00 4.86
N LEU A 144 -8.38 -2.70 3.88
CA LEU A 144 -6.94 -2.51 4.06
C LEU A 144 -6.52 -1.06 4.31
N ARG A 145 -7.47 -0.11 4.29
CA ARG A 145 -7.20 1.34 4.35
C ARG A 145 -6.28 1.82 3.21
N GLN A 146 -6.62 1.38 2.02
CA GLN A 146 -5.89 1.57 0.75
C GLN A 146 -6.86 2.03 -0.36
N GLU A 147 -7.86 2.84 0.00
CA GLU A 147 -8.97 3.26 -0.86
C GLU A 147 -8.47 3.98 -2.12
N ALA A 148 -7.47 4.86 -1.99
CA ALA A 148 -6.90 5.57 -3.13
C ALA A 148 -6.16 4.65 -4.12
N ARG A 149 -5.52 3.56 -3.63
CA ARG A 149 -4.91 2.55 -4.50
C ARG A 149 -6.00 1.70 -5.15
N ALA A 150 -7.01 1.31 -4.38
CA ALA A 150 -8.14 0.52 -4.87
C ALA A 150 -8.91 1.26 -5.96
N GLU A 151 -9.19 2.55 -5.79
CA GLU A 151 -9.91 3.33 -6.78
C GLU A 151 -9.15 3.42 -8.11
N ARG A 152 -7.82 3.62 -8.06
CA ARG A 152 -7.01 3.64 -9.29
C ARG A 152 -7.07 2.31 -10.05
N ILE A 153 -6.99 1.19 -9.33
CA ILE A 153 -7.06 -0.14 -9.95
C ILE A 153 -8.46 -0.42 -10.50
N ALA A 154 -9.50 -0.11 -9.72
CA ALA A 154 -10.89 -0.31 -10.11
C ALA A 154 -11.26 0.51 -11.35
N ALA A 155 -10.91 1.80 -11.38
CA ALA A 155 -11.18 2.68 -12.51
C ALA A 155 -10.40 2.26 -13.78
N ALA A 156 -9.16 1.79 -13.63
CA ALA A 156 -8.39 1.25 -14.76
C ALA A 156 -9.08 0.00 -15.34
N PHE A 157 -9.51 -0.93 -14.49
CA PHE A 157 -10.25 -2.12 -14.91
C PHE A 157 -11.55 -1.76 -15.64
N GLU A 158 -12.33 -0.81 -15.11
CA GLU A 158 -13.57 -0.33 -15.75
C GLU A 158 -13.31 0.26 -17.13
N THR A 159 -12.23 1.03 -17.27
CA THR A 159 -11.81 1.62 -18.55
C THR A 159 -11.42 0.56 -19.57
N GLU A 160 -10.64 -0.44 -19.16
CA GLU A 160 -10.21 -1.53 -20.02
C GLU A 160 -11.40 -2.41 -20.45
N LEU A 161 -12.28 -2.77 -19.51
CA LEU A 161 -13.46 -3.57 -19.81
C LEU A 161 -14.40 -2.86 -20.80
N ALA A 162 -14.61 -1.56 -20.62
CA ALA A 162 -15.41 -0.75 -21.54
C ALA A 162 -14.82 -0.75 -22.95
N ALA A 163 -13.49 -0.65 -23.09
CA ALA A 163 -12.82 -0.67 -24.39
C ALA A 163 -12.95 -2.01 -25.13
N LEU A 164 -12.98 -3.12 -24.38
CA LEU A 164 -13.14 -4.47 -24.94
C LEU A 164 -14.59 -4.83 -25.27
N SER A 165 -15.55 -4.09 -24.70
CA SER A 165 -16.99 -4.31 -24.90
C SER A 165 -17.55 -3.49 -26.07
N LEU A 166 -16.69 -2.73 -26.76
CA LEU A 166 -17.05 -2.01 -27.99
C LEU A 166 -17.20 -3.00 -29.15
N PRO A 167 -18.24 -2.85 -29.98
CA PRO A 167 -18.51 -3.74 -31.13
C PRO A 167 -17.49 -3.63 -32.25
#